data_AF-A0A3M1BMN9-F1
#
_entry.id   AF-A0A3M1BMN9-F1
#
_cell.length_a   1.000
_cell.length_b   1.000
_cell.length_c   1.000
_cell.angle_alpha   90.00
_cell.angle_beta   90.00
_cell.angle_gamma   90.00
#
_symmetry.space_group_name_H-M   'P 1'
#
loop_
_entity.id
_entity.type
_entity.pdbx_description
1 polymer ?
#
loop_
_entity_poly.entity_id
_entity_poly.type
_entity_poly.pdbx_seq_one_letter_code
_entity_poly.pdbx_strand_id
1 'polypeptide(L)'
;MNIFKQREKEYALERLKFLKSRYSEASELLDFYQHILEYQREVYESLDGKEPNWRRGMKWFYRLLDMCIKYGTPQISERAVDMKQMERDRVGNMIDKFLKEKKAEDIDRFLFLSFLNPFYERIAESMDIDR
;
A
#
# COMPACT_ATOMS: atom_id res chain seq x y z
N MET A 1 -4.54 17.48 -10.49
CA MET A 1 -3.92 17.22 -9.17
C MET A 1 -4.95 17.53 -8.10
N ASN A 2 -5.59 16.52 -7.52
CA ASN A 2 -6.57 16.77 -6.46
C ASN A 2 -5.81 16.99 -5.14
N ILE A 3 -5.61 18.26 -4.78
CA ILE A 3 -4.85 18.72 -3.61
C ILE A 3 -5.30 18.03 -2.30
N PHE A 4 -6.56 17.59 -2.22
CA PHE A 4 -7.12 17.01 -1.00
C PHE A 4 -6.52 15.64 -0.63
N LYS A 5 -6.33 14.72 -1.58
CA LYS A 5 -5.83 13.36 -1.25
C LYS A 5 -4.33 13.32 -0.96
N GLN A 6 -3.56 14.15 -1.66
CA GLN A 6 -2.14 14.34 -1.34
C GLN A 6 -1.98 14.93 0.08
N ARG A 7 -2.84 15.90 0.44
CA ARG A 7 -2.90 16.44 1.80
C ARG A 7 -3.30 15.41 2.85
N GLU A 8 -4.18 14.46 2.55
CA GLU A 8 -4.53 13.38 3.49
C GLU A 8 -3.33 12.50 3.85
N LYS A 9 -2.45 12.19 2.88
CA LYS A 9 -1.22 11.43 3.14
C LYS A 9 -0.21 12.24 3.94
N GLU A 10 -0.02 13.51 3.60
CA GLU A 10 0.82 14.42 4.37
C GLU A 10 0.33 14.53 5.82
N TYR A 11 -0.99 14.68 6.00
CA TYR A 11 -1.63 14.70 7.30
C TYR A 11 -1.49 13.37 8.06
N ALA A 12 -1.59 12.23 7.38
CA ALA A 12 -1.37 10.92 8.01
C ALA A 12 0.08 10.75 8.50
N LEU A 13 1.06 11.18 7.70
CA LEU A 13 2.47 11.19 8.09
C LEU A 13 2.75 12.15 9.25
N GLU A 14 2.12 13.32 9.26
CA GLU A 14 2.20 14.26 10.39
C GLU A 14 1.57 13.69 11.65
N ARG A 15 0.40 13.05 11.52
CA ARG A 15 -0.29 12.38 12.62
C ARG A 15 0.57 11.26 13.23
N LEU A 16 1.34 10.53 12.42
CA LEU A 16 2.26 9.51 12.94
C LEU A 16 3.32 10.12 13.86
N LYS A 17 3.88 11.29 13.54
CA LYS A 17 4.87 11.96 14.41
C LYS A 17 4.26 12.24 15.79
N PHE A 18 3.02 12.73 15.81
CA PHE A 18 2.30 12.99 17.05
C PHE A 18 2.00 11.71 17.82
N LEU A 19 1.51 10.66 17.15
CA LEU A 19 1.19 9.37 17.79
C LEU A 19 2.43 8.73 18.41
N LYS A 20 3.57 8.74 17.72
CA LYS A 20 4.84 8.22 18.25
C LYS A 20 5.29 8.96 19.51
N SER A 21 5.06 10.27 19.58
CA SER A 21 5.39 11.05 20.78
C SER A 21 4.50 10.73 21.98
N ARG A 22 3.30 10.16 21.74
CA ARG A 22 2.32 9.85 22.79
C ARG A 22 2.29 8.38 23.20
N TYR A 23 2.67 7.48 22.31
CA TYR A 23 2.55 6.03 22.47
C TYR A 23 3.86 5.35 22.10
N SER A 24 4.87 5.50 22.96
CA SER A 24 6.21 4.91 22.73
C SER A 24 6.18 3.38 22.64
N GLU A 25 5.23 2.74 23.33
CA GLU A 25 4.99 1.30 23.32
C GLU A 25 4.51 0.79 21.95
N ALA A 26 3.96 1.67 21.12
CA ALA A 26 3.52 1.36 19.75
C ALA A 26 4.52 1.83 18.68
N SER A 27 5.70 2.32 19.08
CA SER A 27 6.67 2.95 18.17
C SER A 27 7.03 2.06 16.98
N GLU A 28 7.35 0.78 17.22
CA GLU A 28 7.71 -0.17 16.14
C GLU A 28 6.57 -0.34 15.11
N LEU A 29 5.33 -0.45 15.58
CA LEU A 29 4.16 -0.54 14.70
C LEU A 29 3.96 0.76 13.91
N LEU A 30 4.12 1.91 14.57
CA LEU A 30 3.98 3.22 13.94
C LEU A 30 5.14 3.53 12.97
N ASP A 31 6.34 2.99 13.21
CA ASP A 31 7.48 3.02 12.29
C ASP A 31 7.18 2.20 11.03
N PHE A 32 6.66 0.99 11.21
CA PHE A 32 6.22 0.16 10.09
C PHE A 32 5.13 0.86 9.24
N TYR A 33 4.10 1.43 9.88
CA TYR A 33 3.07 2.19 9.17
C TYR A 33 3.63 3.42 8.44
N GLN A 34 4.63 4.10 9.01
CA GLN A 34 5.28 5.21 8.33
C GLN A 34 5.90 4.75 7.01
N HIS A 35 6.62 3.63 7.01
CA HIS A 35 7.21 3.06 5.81
C HIS A 35 6.16 2.73 4.74
N ILE A 36 5.01 2.15 5.14
CA ILE A 36 3.91 1.85 4.22
C ILE A 36 3.33 3.14 3.59
N LEU A 37 3.11 4.18 4.38
CA LEU A 37 2.58 5.45 3.88
C LEU A 37 3.56 6.17 2.95
N GLU A 38 4.86 6.15 3.27
CA GLU A 38 5.91 6.70 2.42
C GLU A 38 5.96 5.97 1.08
N TYR A 39 5.91 4.64 1.09
CA TYR A 39 5.78 3.82 -0.12
C TYR A 39 4.53 4.18 -0.92
N GLN A 40 3.36 4.28 -0.28
CA GLN A 40 2.12 4.62 -0.97
C GLN A 40 2.13 6.02 -1.58
N ARG A 41 2.81 6.97 -0.94
CA ARG A 41 3.03 8.32 -1.50
C ARG A 41 3.90 8.24 -2.75
N GLU A 42 5.04 7.54 -2.68
CA GLU A 42 5.94 7.42 -3.82
C GLU A 42 5.28 6.72 -5.01
N VAL A 43 4.54 5.63 -4.77
CA VAL A 43 3.80 4.95 -5.84
C VAL A 43 2.79 5.91 -6.47
N TYR A 44 2.02 6.63 -5.64
CA TYR A 44 1.04 7.60 -6.12
C TYR A 44 1.69 8.70 -6.98
N GLU A 45 2.80 9.28 -6.54
CA GLU A 45 3.56 10.29 -7.30
C GLU A 45 4.08 9.71 -8.62
N SER A 46 4.57 8.46 -8.62
CA SER A 46 5.07 7.78 -9.81
C SER A 46 3.99 7.51 -10.89
N LEU A 47 2.72 7.52 -10.50
CA LEU A 47 1.55 7.35 -11.36
C LEU A 47 1.06 8.67 -11.97
N ASP A 48 1.68 9.82 -11.64
CA ASP A 48 1.23 11.10 -12.18
C ASP A 48 1.29 11.13 -13.72
N GLY A 49 0.20 11.61 -14.34
CA GLY A 49 0.04 11.65 -15.79
C GLY A 49 -0.02 10.28 -16.48
N LYS A 50 -0.16 9.17 -15.74
CA LYS A 50 -0.22 7.80 -16.29
C LYS A 50 -1.56 7.15 -15.98
N GLU A 51 -1.97 6.24 -16.87
CA GLU A 51 -3.11 5.36 -16.63
C GLU A 51 -2.83 4.46 -15.40
N PRO A 52 -3.63 4.56 -14.31
CA PRO A 52 -3.44 3.77 -13.11
C PRO A 52 -3.81 2.30 -13.33
N ASN A 53 -2.81 1.47 -13.64
CA ASN A 53 -2.97 0.03 -13.86
C ASN A 53 -2.08 -0.78 -12.90
N TRP A 54 -2.70 -1.37 -11.88
CA TRP A 54 -1.97 -2.13 -10.86
C TRP A 54 -1.29 -3.38 -11.43
N ARG A 55 -1.84 -4.02 -12.48
CA ARG A 55 -1.21 -5.20 -13.10
C ARG A 55 0.14 -4.86 -13.74
N ARG A 56 0.21 -3.68 -14.38
CA ARG A 56 1.47 -3.10 -14.88
C ARG A 56 2.37 -2.62 -13.73
N GLY A 57 1.77 -2.31 -12.59
CA GLY A 57 2.42 -1.87 -11.36
C GLY A 57 2.99 -2.98 -10.46
N MET A 58 2.97 -4.26 -10.85
CA MET A 58 3.41 -5.37 -9.97
C MET A 58 4.82 -5.24 -9.40
N LYS A 59 5.72 -4.49 -10.06
CA LYS A 59 7.04 -4.15 -9.48
C LYS A 59 6.93 -3.47 -8.11
N TRP A 60 5.89 -2.64 -7.92
CA TRP A 60 5.63 -1.97 -6.65
C TRP A 60 5.12 -2.95 -5.60
N PHE A 61 4.34 -3.96 -5.98
CA PHE A 61 3.95 -5.03 -5.07
C PHE A 61 5.18 -5.76 -4.51
N TYR A 62 6.13 -6.14 -5.36
CA TYR A 62 7.36 -6.81 -4.88
C TYR A 62 8.21 -5.91 -3.98
N ARG A 63 8.27 -4.61 -4.26
CA ARG A 63 8.91 -3.64 -3.37
C ARG A 63 8.20 -3.52 -2.01
N LEU A 64 6.87 -3.56 -1.99
CA LEU A 64 6.10 -3.65 -0.75
C LEU A 64 6.48 -4.92 0.02
N LEU A 65 6.57 -6.07 -0.66
CA LEU A 65 7.02 -7.31 -0.01
C LEU A 65 8.42 -7.15 0.60
N ASP A 66 9.37 -6.54 -0.11
CA ASP A 66 10.71 -6.28 0.43
C ASP A 66 10.70 -5.43 1.70
N MET A 67 9.84 -4.41 1.75
CA MET A 67 9.65 -3.61 2.95
C MET A 67 9.00 -4.40 4.08
N CYS A 68 7.99 -5.22 3.77
CA CYS A 68 7.33 -6.10 4.74
C CYS A 68 8.28 -7.14 5.33
N ILE A 69 9.21 -7.68 4.52
CA ILE A 69 10.26 -8.58 4.98
C ILE A 69 11.19 -7.88 5.98
N LYS A 70 11.58 -6.63 5.67
CA LYS A 70 12.57 -5.88 6.44
C LYS A 70 12.02 -5.25 7.73
N TYR A 71 10.77 -4.78 7.70
CA TYR A 71 10.20 -3.93 8.75
C TYR A 71 8.88 -4.47 9.34
N GLY A 72 8.29 -5.50 8.73
CA GLY A 72 7.05 -6.07 9.22
C GLY A 72 7.23 -6.93 10.48
N THR A 73 6.11 -7.27 11.11
CA THR A 73 6.09 -8.29 12.18
C THR A 73 6.55 -9.65 11.63
N PRO A 74 6.93 -10.63 12.47
CA PRO A 74 7.33 -11.95 12.02
C PRO A 74 6.32 -12.60 11.05
N GLN A 75 5.02 -12.49 11.33
CA GLN A 75 3.97 -13.05 10.48
C GLN A 75 3.85 -12.35 9.12
N ILE A 76 3.99 -11.02 9.11
CA ILE A 76 3.98 -10.23 7.87
C ILE A 76 5.22 -10.55 7.04
N SER A 77 6.38 -10.65 7.69
CA SER A 77 7.66 -10.98 7.04
C SER A 77 7.62 -12.37 6.41
N GLU A 78 7.20 -13.39 7.16
CA GLU A 78 7.03 -14.76 6.67
C GLU A 78 6.08 -14.81 5.47
N ARG A 79 4.91 -14.17 5.60
CA ARG A 79 3.94 -14.14 4.49
C ARG A 79 4.47 -13.41 3.26
N ALA A 80 5.26 -12.35 3.44
CA ALA A 80 5.87 -11.63 2.34
C ALA A 80 6.97 -12.45 1.64
N VAL A 81 7.74 -13.24 2.39
CA VAL A 81 8.69 -14.22 1.83
C VAL A 81 7.94 -15.25 0.98
N ASP A 82 6.86 -15.84 1.51
CA ASP A 82 6.04 -16.81 0.78
C ASP A 82 5.50 -16.24 -0.52
N MET A 83 4.88 -15.06 -0.47
CA MET A 83 4.33 -14.41 -1.67
C MET A 83 5.42 -14.06 -2.70
N LYS A 84 6.64 -13.71 -2.25
CA LYS A 84 7.75 -13.40 -3.15
C LYS A 84 8.26 -14.62 -3.90
N GLN A 85 8.11 -15.82 -3.33
CA GLN A 85 8.44 -17.09 -3.98
C GLN A 85 7.36 -17.57 -4.95
N MET A 86 6.15 -17.01 -4.88
CA MET A 86 5.08 -17.35 -5.81
C MET A 86 5.30 -16.75 -7.20
N GLU A 87 4.84 -17.46 -8.22
CA GLU A 87 4.79 -16.92 -9.57
C GLU A 87 3.94 -15.65 -9.63
N ARG A 88 4.40 -14.68 -10.42
CA ARG A 88 3.73 -13.38 -10.58
C ARG A 88 2.25 -13.51 -10.95
N ASP A 89 1.93 -14.44 -11.84
CA ASP A 89 0.54 -14.64 -12.30
C ASP A 89 -0.34 -15.21 -11.19
N ARG A 90 0.22 -16.07 -10.34
CA ARG A 90 -0.49 -16.58 -9.16
C ARG A 90 -0.85 -15.46 -8.19
N VAL A 91 0.11 -14.58 -7.89
CA VAL A 91 -0.12 -13.40 -7.03
C VAL A 91 -1.15 -12.47 -7.66
N GLY A 92 -1.03 -12.22 -8.98
CA GLY A 92 -2.01 -11.42 -9.73
C GLY A 92 -3.43 -11.98 -9.62
N ASN A 93 -3.60 -13.30 -9.76
CA ASN A 93 -4.88 -13.97 -9.61
C ASN A 93 -5.45 -13.88 -8.18
N MET A 94 -4.58 -13.88 -7.15
CA MET A 94 -5.02 -13.68 -5.77
C MET A 94 -5.55 -12.26 -5.55
N ILE A 95 -4.87 -11.25 -6.10
CA ILE A 95 -5.32 -9.86 -6.06
C ILE A 95 -6.66 -9.74 -6.81
N ASP A 96 -6.79 -10.32 -8.00
CA ASP A 96 -8.05 -10.33 -8.75
C ASP A 96 -9.21 -10.95 -7.97
N LYS A 97 -8.97 -12.10 -7.35
CA LYS A 97 -9.95 -12.77 -6.50
C LYS A 97 -10.36 -11.87 -5.34
N PHE A 98 -9.39 -11.23 -4.67
CA PHE A 98 -9.66 -10.26 -3.61
C PHE A 98 -10.49 -9.08 -4.11
N LEU A 99 -10.21 -8.56 -5.30
CA LEU A 99 -10.98 -7.45 -5.90
C LEU A 99 -12.42 -7.84 -6.20
N LYS A 100 -12.65 -9.08 -6.63
CA LYS A 100 -13.99 -9.62 -6.94
C LYS A 100 -14.78 -9.96 -5.69
N GLU A 101 -14.17 -10.67 -4.75
CA GLU A 101 -14.84 -11.27 -3.58
C GLU A 101 -14.81 -10.38 -2.34
N LYS A 102 -13.91 -9.38 -2.31
CA LYS A 102 -13.64 -8.50 -1.15
C LYS A 102 -13.24 -9.26 0.13
N LYS A 103 -12.73 -10.47 -0.03
CA LYS A 103 -12.30 -11.40 1.02
C LYS A 103 -10.87 -11.86 0.78
N ALA A 104 -10.09 -11.86 1.85
CA ALA A 104 -8.74 -12.40 1.95
C ALA A 104 -8.41 -12.53 3.45
N GLU A 105 -7.44 -13.38 3.80
CA GLU A 105 -6.86 -13.43 5.14
C GLU A 105 -6.28 -12.06 5.53
N ASP A 106 -6.19 -11.75 6.82
CA ASP A 106 -5.89 -10.39 7.30
C ASP A 106 -4.58 -9.82 6.73
N ILE A 107 -3.51 -10.64 6.68
CA ILE A 107 -2.21 -10.21 6.13
C ILE A 107 -2.28 -10.01 4.61
N ASP A 108 -2.92 -10.93 3.89
CA ASP A 108 -3.11 -10.82 2.43
C ASP A 108 -3.93 -9.58 2.09
N ARG A 109 -5.02 -9.36 2.84
CA ARG A 109 -5.86 -8.16 2.74
C ARG A 109 -5.05 -6.90 2.99
N PHE A 110 -4.23 -6.88 4.04
CA PHE A 110 -3.36 -5.74 4.33
C PHE A 110 -2.37 -5.46 3.19
N LEU A 111 -1.69 -6.48 2.67
CA LEU A 111 -0.73 -6.35 1.57
C LEU A 111 -1.42 -5.84 0.29
N PHE A 112 -2.57 -6.42 -0.06
CA PHE A 112 -3.32 -6.04 -1.25
C PHE A 112 -3.85 -4.62 -1.14
N LEU A 113 -4.47 -4.24 -0.03
CA LEU A 113 -4.95 -2.87 0.17
C LEU A 113 -3.79 -1.87 0.17
N SER A 114 -2.68 -2.20 0.83
CA SER A 114 -1.50 -1.33 0.86
C SER A 114 -0.95 -1.07 -0.54
N PHE A 115 -0.94 -2.09 -1.39
CA PHE A 115 -0.51 -1.99 -2.79
C PHE A 115 -1.52 -1.29 -3.71
N LEU A 116 -2.81 -1.60 -3.57
CA LEU A 116 -3.85 -1.11 -4.47
C LEU A 116 -4.24 0.35 -4.20
N ASN A 117 -4.10 0.82 -2.95
CA ASN A 117 -4.58 2.14 -2.54
C ASN A 117 -4.09 3.30 -3.44
N PRO A 118 -2.79 3.41 -3.79
CA PRO A 118 -2.30 4.46 -4.69
C PRO A 118 -2.97 4.46 -6.07
N PHE A 119 -3.32 3.28 -6.61
CA PHE A 119 -3.99 3.17 -7.91
C PHE A 119 -5.43 3.62 -7.82
N TYR A 120 -6.14 3.24 -6.75
CA TYR A 120 -7.53 3.65 -6.56
C TYR A 120 -7.70 5.14 -6.29
N GLU A 121 -6.75 5.74 -5.56
CA GLU A 121 -6.73 7.18 -5.36
C GLU A 121 -6.65 7.91 -6.72
N ARG A 122 -5.74 7.48 -7.61
CA ARG A 122 -5.58 8.05 -8.95
C ARG A 122 -6.81 7.84 -9.84
N ILE A 123 -7.42 6.65 -9.82
CA ILE A 123 -8.67 6.38 -10.55
C ILE A 123 -9.77 7.33 -10.09
N ALA A 124 -9.96 7.44 -8.77
CA ALA A 124 -11.00 8.30 -8.23
C ALA A 124 -10.77 9.78 -8.57
N GLU A 125 -9.51 10.25 -8.61
CA GLU A 125 -9.21 11.61 -9.08
C GLU A 125 -9.53 11.83 -10.56
N SER A 126 -9.28 10.85 -11.43
CA SER A 126 -9.68 10.99 -12.84
C SER A 126 -11.19 11.07 -13.02
N MET A 127 -11.97 10.39 -12.16
CA MET A 127 -13.44 10.44 -12.20
C MET A 127 -14.03 11.73 -11.63
N ASP A 128 -13.34 12.38 -10.69
CA ASP A 128 -13.77 13.65 -10.08
C ASP A 128 -13.57 14.85 -11.03
N ILE A 129 -12.68 14.76 -12.04
CA ILE A 129 -12.41 15.84 -13.01
C ILE A 129 -13.52 15.93 -14.08
N ASP A 130 -14.25 14.83 -14.32
CA ASP A 130 -15.35 14.77 -15.29
C ASP A 130 -16.71 15.25 -14.71
N ARG A 131 -16.71 15.98 -13.58
CA ARG A 131 -17.89 16.61 -12.96
C ARG A 131 -17.67 18.10 -12.72
#